data_AF-A0A2G8KFQ5-F1
#
_entry.id   AF-A0A2G8KFQ5-F1
#
_cell.length_a   1.000
_cell.length_b   1.000
_cell.length_c   1.000
_cell.angle_alpha   90.00
_cell.angle_beta   90.00
_cell.angle_gamma   90.00
#
_symmetry.space_group_name_H-M   'P 1'
#
loop_
_entity.id
_entity.type
_entity.pdbx_description
1 polymer ?
#
loop_
_entity_poly.entity_id
_entity_poly.type
_entity_poly.pdbx_seq_one_letter_code
_entity_poly.pdbx_strand_id
1 'polypeptide(L)'
;MRKGTWVITRSGPGGWPGDLYMNRRINFLLPEWYRRNAMKKDLLSKMNVDNLGLRCDRELFCSEVMVNDLIQSSIFCGKVKTKTGIDHFTKTGIVFTDGTEVDADVVIFATGYKLRAPYLDTSIVQVTYSGREVWMSVIMILFAVISACLPVHQMCSLEALYISLYRRVEGPRTLQICLPPRLEHATCACIGFMMTIGAHGPAFELQSRWAVQVFKGNCSLPPIPKMLGEIRFVRQMIYNRYGKHIIFIPPIPYQDSLAAQIGALPSFKRYLFTDPALAFRILFGPALPCSYRLVGPHPWKGAVAPLWGSGTSTVMPHGHVTLGSRNPIIGHCLCKLLYF
;
A
#
# COMPACT_ATOMS: atom_id res chain seq x y z
N MET A 1 -3.98 -10.69 -22.82
CA MET A 1 -4.06 -9.56 -21.89
C MET A 1 -4.30 -8.28 -22.65
N ARG A 2 -5.29 -7.47 -22.25
CA ARG A 2 -5.62 -6.19 -22.94
C ARG A 2 -4.69 -5.03 -22.59
N LYS A 3 -4.07 -5.02 -21.41
CA LYS A 3 -3.32 -3.86 -20.86
C LYS A 3 -1.96 -4.21 -20.24
N GLY A 4 -1.56 -5.50 -20.33
CA GLY A 4 -0.42 -6.05 -19.60
C GLY A 4 -0.49 -5.88 -18.09
N THR A 5 0.60 -6.17 -17.39
CA THR A 5 0.73 -5.95 -15.94
C THR A 5 2.20 -5.87 -15.53
N TRP A 6 2.50 -5.07 -14.52
CA TRP A 6 3.74 -5.25 -13.78
C TRP A 6 3.63 -6.52 -12.93
N VAL A 7 4.76 -7.20 -12.75
CA VAL A 7 4.84 -8.41 -11.94
C VAL A 7 5.90 -8.19 -10.87
N ILE A 8 5.56 -8.53 -9.64
CA ILE A 8 6.42 -8.48 -8.46
C ILE A 8 6.59 -9.90 -7.93
N THR A 9 7.78 -10.21 -7.41
CA THR A 9 8.05 -11.44 -6.69
C THR A 9 7.80 -11.24 -5.19
N ARG A 10 7.47 -12.32 -4.48
CA ARG A 10 7.38 -12.31 -3.00
C ARG A 10 8.76 -12.12 -2.39
N SER A 11 9.80 -12.62 -3.04
CA SER A 11 11.19 -12.45 -2.62
C SER A 11 11.72 -11.06 -2.95
N GLY A 12 12.17 -10.37 -1.91
CA GLY A 12 12.90 -9.11 -1.92
C GLY A 12 14.43 -9.28 -1.88
N PRO A 13 15.17 -8.19 -1.66
CA PRO A 13 16.62 -8.20 -1.61
C PRO A 13 17.16 -9.20 -0.57
N GLY A 14 18.13 -10.04 -0.96
CA GLY A 14 18.76 -11.02 -0.08
C GLY A 14 17.83 -12.17 0.36
N GLY A 15 16.74 -12.44 -0.38
CA GLY A 15 15.81 -13.53 -0.06
C GLY A 15 14.78 -13.21 1.03
N TRP A 16 14.81 -11.99 1.58
CA TRP A 16 13.82 -11.53 2.55
C TRP A 16 12.45 -11.31 1.89
N PRO A 17 11.33 -11.45 2.62
CA PRO A 17 10.02 -11.05 2.10
C PRO A 17 10.02 -9.60 1.64
N GLY A 18 9.57 -9.38 0.40
CA GLY A 18 9.60 -8.07 -0.25
C GLY A 18 8.73 -7.04 0.46
N ASP A 19 7.64 -7.46 1.08
CA ASP A 19 6.73 -6.60 1.83
C ASP A 19 7.40 -6.00 3.09
N LEU A 20 8.27 -6.74 3.79
CA LEU A 20 9.05 -6.20 4.92
C LEU A 20 10.04 -5.11 4.49
N TYR A 21 10.50 -5.16 3.25
CA TYR A 21 11.36 -4.12 2.68
C TYR A 21 10.53 -2.92 2.19
N MET A 22 9.39 -3.17 1.54
CA MET A 22 8.54 -2.14 0.95
C MET A 22 7.72 -1.37 1.99
N ASN A 23 7.14 -2.07 2.96
CA ASN A 23 6.27 -1.49 3.97
C ASN A 23 7.07 -0.96 5.16
N ARG A 24 7.86 0.08 4.92
CA ARG A 24 8.61 0.84 5.94
C ARG A 24 8.14 2.28 5.91
N ARG A 25 7.96 2.91 7.07
CA ARG A 25 7.47 4.31 7.15
C ARG A 25 8.36 5.26 6.36
N ILE A 26 9.69 5.10 6.45
CA ILE A 26 10.66 5.89 5.68
C ILE A 26 10.40 5.86 4.18
N ASN A 27 9.95 4.74 3.60
CA ASN A 27 9.68 4.66 2.16
C ASN A 27 8.55 5.62 1.78
N PHE A 28 7.50 5.70 2.60
CA PHE A 28 6.37 6.60 2.33
C PHE A 28 6.69 8.08 2.59
N LEU A 29 7.83 8.39 3.22
CA LEU A 29 8.38 9.76 3.28
C LEU A 29 9.07 10.17 1.98
N LEU A 30 9.50 9.20 1.17
CA LEU A 30 10.21 9.48 -0.08
C LEU A 30 9.22 9.84 -1.21
N PRO A 31 9.59 10.79 -2.08
CA PRO A 31 8.77 11.15 -3.24
C PRO A 31 8.37 9.94 -4.09
N GLU A 32 7.15 9.97 -4.63
CA GLU A 32 6.61 8.83 -5.39
C GLU A 32 7.48 8.49 -6.60
N TRP A 33 7.98 9.48 -7.35
CA TRP A 33 8.85 9.27 -8.50
C TRP A 33 10.12 8.49 -8.11
N TYR A 34 10.70 8.79 -6.94
CA TYR A 34 11.91 8.15 -6.46
C TYR A 34 11.62 6.69 -6.11
N ARG A 35 10.58 6.45 -5.31
CA ARG A 35 10.12 5.09 -4.98
C ARG A 35 9.80 4.28 -6.24
N ARG A 36 9.10 4.90 -7.18
CA ARG A 36 8.68 4.28 -8.44
C ARG A 36 9.90 3.87 -9.26
N ASN A 37 10.86 4.77 -9.44
CA ASN A 37 12.06 4.48 -10.22
C ASN A 37 12.94 3.44 -9.53
N ALA A 38 13.11 3.51 -8.21
CA ALA A 38 13.83 2.50 -7.44
C ALA A 38 13.18 1.12 -7.56
N MET A 39 11.86 1.03 -7.39
CA MET A 39 11.11 -0.22 -7.52
C MET A 39 11.10 -0.74 -8.97
N LYS A 40 10.93 0.14 -9.96
CA LYS A 40 11.00 -0.22 -11.38
C LYS A 40 12.38 -0.80 -11.72
N LYS A 41 13.46 -0.19 -11.21
CA LYS A 41 14.83 -0.69 -11.39
C LYS A 41 15.03 -2.08 -10.76
N ASP A 42 14.52 -2.29 -9.54
CA ASP A 42 14.58 -3.60 -8.86
C ASP A 42 13.73 -4.68 -9.56
N LEU A 43 12.58 -4.30 -10.10
CA LEU A 43 11.73 -5.20 -10.88
C LEU A 43 12.40 -5.62 -12.18
N LEU A 44 12.89 -4.64 -12.95
CA LEU A 44 13.50 -4.88 -14.25
C LEU A 44 14.85 -5.59 -14.16
N SER A 45 15.56 -5.48 -13.03
CA SER A 45 16.79 -6.26 -12.81
C SER A 45 16.52 -7.74 -12.57
N LYS A 46 15.34 -8.09 -12.06
CA LYS A 46 14.91 -9.48 -11.83
C LYS A 46 14.24 -10.08 -13.06
N MET A 47 13.41 -9.29 -13.72
CA MET A 47 12.55 -9.78 -14.79
C MET A 47 12.21 -8.70 -15.81
N ASN A 48 12.50 -8.96 -17.08
CA ASN A 48 12.05 -8.12 -18.18
C ASN A 48 10.62 -8.53 -18.61
N VAL A 49 9.63 -7.73 -18.22
CA VAL A 49 8.21 -7.98 -18.53
C VAL A 49 7.88 -7.90 -20.02
N ASP A 50 8.67 -7.16 -20.81
CA ASP A 50 8.43 -7.01 -22.24
C ASP A 50 8.76 -8.30 -22.98
N ASN A 51 9.90 -8.93 -22.65
CA ASN A 51 10.32 -10.20 -23.22
C ASN A 51 9.38 -11.36 -22.87
N LEU A 52 8.57 -11.21 -21.81
CA LEU A 52 7.56 -12.19 -21.40
C LEU A 52 6.19 -11.95 -22.04
N GLY A 53 6.03 -10.91 -22.86
CA GLY A 53 4.74 -10.52 -23.42
C GLY A 53 3.75 -10.00 -22.36
N LEU A 54 4.27 -9.48 -21.24
CA LEU A 54 3.48 -8.93 -20.13
C LEU A 54 3.52 -7.39 -20.08
N ARG A 55 4.14 -6.75 -21.08
CA ARG A 55 4.32 -5.30 -21.21
C ARG A 55 3.08 -4.51 -20.79
N CYS A 56 3.27 -3.61 -19.82
CA CYS A 56 2.25 -2.68 -19.37
C CYS A 56 2.64 -1.26 -19.77
N ASP A 57 1.79 -0.58 -20.55
CA ASP A 57 2.07 0.80 -20.99
C ASP A 57 1.88 1.83 -19.86
N ARG A 58 1.25 1.42 -18.75
CA ARG A 58 1.07 2.27 -17.58
C ARG A 58 2.26 2.18 -16.65
N GLU A 59 2.64 3.31 -16.07
CA GLU A 59 3.71 3.37 -15.09
C GLU A 59 3.41 2.53 -13.83
N LEU A 60 4.48 2.08 -13.18
CA LEU A 60 4.39 1.39 -11.90
C LEU A 60 3.71 2.30 -10.85
N PHE A 61 2.82 1.71 -10.04
CA PHE A 61 1.86 2.40 -9.14
C PHE A 61 0.65 3.06 -9.82
N CYS A 62 0.61 3.15 -11.15
CA CYS A 62 -0.56 3.65 -11.92
C CYS A 62 -1.37 2.50 -12.57
N SER A 63 -0.99 1.25 -12.30
CA SER A 63 -1.72 0.04 -12.69
C SER A 63 -1.72 -0.99 -11.56
N GLU A 64 -2.61 -1.97 -11.68
CA GLU A 64 -2.59 -3.15 -10.83
C GLU A 64 -1.33 -3.97 -11.12
N VAL A 65 -0.83 -4.64 -10.09
CA VAL A 65 0.41 -5.42 -10.12
C VAL A 65 0.08 -6.87 -9.81
N MET A 66 0.73 -7.80 -10.49
CA MET A 66 0.64 -9.23 -10.22
C MET A 66 1.74 -9.63 -9.24
N VAL A 67 1.42 -10.38 -8.20
CA VAL A 67 2.45 -10.99 -7.33
C VAL A 67 2.57 -12.47 -7.66
N ASN A 68 3.64 -12.86 -8.36
CA ASN A 68 3.83 -14.24 -8.82
C ASN A 68 5.33 -14.57 -9.00
N ASP A 69 5.79 -15.63 -8.34
CA ASP A 69 7.18 -16.08 -8.38
C ASP A 69 7.46 -17.07 -9.53
N LEU A 70 6.43 -17.67 -10.13
CA LEU A 70 6.54 -18.76 -11.10
C LEU A 70 6.20 -18.35 -12.53
N ILE A 71 5.66 -17.15 -12.75
CA ILE A 71 5.15 -16.76 -14.08
C ILE A 71 6.28 -16.74 -15.12
N GLN A 72 7.46 -16.25 -14.75
CA GLN A 72 8.61 -16.19 -15.65
C GLN A 72 9.07 -17.58 -16.09
N SER A 73 9.30 -18.50 -15.15
CA SER A 73 9.73 -19.86 -15.46
C SER A 73 8.65 -20.64 -16.21
N SER A 74 7.38 -20.42 -15.89
CA SER A 74 6.26 -21.05 -16.59
C SER A 74 6.17 -20.62 -18.05
N ILE A 75 6.47 -19.35 -18.36
CA ILE A 75 6.54 -18.85 -19.73
C ILE A 75 7.76 -19.43 -20.46
N PHE A 76 8.94 -19.42 -19.84
CA PHE A 76 10.16 -19.97 -20.45
C PHE A 76 10.06 -21.47 -20.75
N CYS A 77 9.44 -22.25 -19.87
CA CYS A 77 9.19 -23.67 -20.12
C CYS A 77 8.03 -23.95 -21.08
N GLY A 78 7.39 -22.92 -21.66
CA GLY A 78 6.27 -23.07 -22.59
C GLY A 78 4.96 -23.55 -21.96
N LYS A 79 4.87 -23.63 -20.63
CA LYS A 79 3.65 -24.02 -19.90
C LYS A 79 2.58 -22.93 -19.96
N VAL A 80 3.00 -21.68 -20.05
CA VAL A 80 2.12 -20.51 -20.18
C VAL A 80 2.52 -19.73 -21.42
N LYS A 81 1.55 -19.47 -22.30
CA LYS A 81 1.73 -18.60 -23.46
C LYS A 81 0.88 -17.35 -23.27
N THR A 82 1.51 -16.18 -23.32
CA THR A 82 0.81 -14.90 -23.28
C THR A 82 0.17 -14.62 -24.65
N LYS A 83 -1.04 -14.07 -24.64
CA LYS A 83 -1.83 -13.71 -25.84
C LYS A 83 -2.39 -12.30 -25.67
N THR A 84 -2.87 -11.68 -26.73
CA THR A 84 -3.48 -10.33 -26.69
C THR A 84 -4.92 -10.36 -26.13
N GLY A 85 -5.77 -9.37 -26.43
CA GLY A 85 -7.18 -9.41 -26.02
C GLY A 85 -7.93 -10.53 -26.74
N ILE A 86 -9.03 -11.00 -26.16
CA ILE A 86 -9.98 -11.86 -26.89
C ILE A 86 -10.83 -10.95 -27.78
N ASP A 87 -10.94 -11.30 -29.06
CA ASP A 87 -11.84 -10.68 -30.03
C ASP A 87 -13.21 -11.38 -29.98
N HIS A 88 -13.26 -12.66 -30.33
CA HIS A 88 -14.46 -13.50 -30.23
C HIS A 88 -14.15 -14.97 -29.95
N PHE A 89 -15.18 -15.73 -29.58
CA PHE A 89 -15.12 -17.18 -29.39
C PHE A 89 -15.60 -17.89 -30.65
N THR A 90 -14.95 -18.99 -31.00
CA THR A 90 -15.43 -19.92 -32.03
C THR A 90 -16.11 -21.12 -31.37
N LYS A 91 -16.55 -22.10 -32.15
CA LYS A 91 -17.18 -23.32 -31.58
C LYS A 91 -16.21 -24.14 -30.73
N THR A 92 -14.91 -24.12 -31.06
CA THR A 92 -13.87 -24.95 -30.43
C THR A 92 -12.72 -24.15 -29.84
N GLY A 93 -12.69 -22.83 -30.02
CA GLY A 93 -11.53 -22.02 -29.71
C GLY A 93 -11.80 -20.55 -29.51
N ILE A 94 -10.73 -19.77 -29.57
CA ILE A 94 -10.69 -18.35 -29.26
C ILE A 94 -9.85 -17.64 -30.30
N VAL A 95 -10.40 -16.58 -30.91
CA VAL A 95 -9.68 -15.66 -31.77
C VAL A 95 -9.25 -14.45 -30.96
N PHE A 96 -7.97 -14.11 -31.04
CA PHE A 96 -7.37 -12.98 -30.33
C PHE A 96 -7.31 -11.73 -31.23
N THR A 97 -7.15 -10.57 -30.60
CA THR A 97 -7.11 -9.27 -31.28
C THR A 97 -5.92 -9.08 -32.23
N ASP A 98 -4.91 -9.95 -32.15
CA ASP A 98 -3.78 -10.01 -33.10
C ASP A 98 -4.07 -10.92 -34.31
N GLY A 99 -5.28 -11.48 -34.42
CA GLY A 99 -5.69 -12.40 -35.47
C GLY A 99 -5.28 -13.85 -35.24
N THR A 100 -4.55 -14.17 -34.15
CA THR A 100 -4.20 -15.56 -33.85
C THR A 100 -5.41 -16.33 -33.29
N GLU A 101 -5.48 -17.62 -33.58
CA GLU A 101 -6.52 -18.52 -33.10
C GLU A 101 -5.90 -19.67 -32.30
N VAL A 102 -6.62 -20.14 -31.27
CA VAL A 102 -6.24 -21.28 -30.42
C VAL A 102 -7.48 -22.08 -30.05
N ASP A 103 -7.44 -23.41 -30.22
CA ASP A 103 -8.44 -24.32 -29.68
C ASP A 103 -8.36 -24.38 -28.15
N ALA A 104 -9.50 -24.44 -27.48
CA ALA A 104 -9.57 -24.42 -26.02
C ALA A 104 -10.67 -25.34 -25.50
N ASP A 105 -10.29 -26.31 -24.67
CA ASP A 105 -11.24 -27.20 -23.99
C ASP A 105 -11.98 -26.48 -22.85
N VAL A 106 -11.30 -25.55 -22.17
CA VAL A 106 -11.82 -24.85 -20.98
C VAL A 106 -11.43 -23.37 -21.01
N VAL A 107 -12.39 -22.51 -20.70
CA VAL A 107 -12.19 -21.06 -20.55
C VAL A 107 -12.43 -20.65 -19.10
N ILE A 108 -11.39 -20.12 -18.45
CA ILE A 108 -11.48 -19.65 -17.06
C ILE A 108 -11.48 -18.11 -17.03
N PHE A 109 -12.61 -17.52 -16.62
CA PHE A 109 -12.74 -16.06 -16.47
C PHE A 109 -12.17 -15.59 -15.12
N ALA A 110 -10.86 -15.32 -15.08
CA ALA A 110 -10.20 -14.67 -13.95
C ALA A 110 -10.33 -13.13 -13.99
N THR A 111 -11.55 -12.60 -14.21
CA THR A 111 -11.81 -11.18 -14.48
C THR A 111 -12.06 -10.33 -13.22
N GLY A 112 -11.86 -10.90 -12.04
CA GLY A 112 -12.05 -10.24 -10.75
C GLY A 112 -13.50 -10.25 -10.27
N TYR A 113 -13.77 -9.47 -9.21
CA TYR A 113 -15.06 -9.46 -8.53
C TYR A 113 -15.65 -8.05 -8.49
N LYS A 114 -16.98 -7.96 -8.42
CA LYS A 114 -17.72 -6.73 -8.11
C LYS A 114 -18.23 -6.82 -6.68
N LEU A 115 -17.91 -5.83 -5.86
CA LEU A 115 -18.43 -5.75 -4.51
C LEU A 115 -19.89 -5.30 -4.55
N ARG A 116 -20.77 -6.03 -3.85
CA ARG A 116 -22.20 -5.71 -3.71
C ARG A 116 -22.63 -5.98 -2.28
N ALA A 117 -23.46 -5.11 -1.73
CA ALA A 117 -24.10 -5.26 -0.42
C ALA A 117 -25.62 -5.23 -0.61
N PRO A 118 -26.25 -6.33 -1.08
CA PRO A 118 -27.68 -6.35 -1.45
C PRO A 118 -28.63 -6.14 -0.27
N TYR A 119 -28.12 -6.31 0.95
CA TYR A 119 -28.84 -6.08 2.20
C TYR A 119 -28.77 -4.62 2.68
N LEU A 120 -28.08 -3.73 1.97
CA LEU A 120 -28.02 -2.29 2.27
C LEU A 120 -28.67 -1.50 1.15
N ASP A 121 -29.39 -0.44 1.52
CA ASP A 121 -29.89 0.52 0.55
C ASP A 121 -28.71 1.19 -0.18
N THR A 122 -28.82 1.30 -1.50
CA THR A 122 -27.79 1.93 -2.34
C THR A 122 -27.55 3.41 -2.01
N SER A 123 -28.50 4.08 -1.37
CA SER A 123 -28.34 5.44 -0.83
C SER A 123 -27.35 5.52 0.34
N ILE A 124 -27.21 4.44 1.13
CA ILE A 124 -26.28 4.32 2.26
C ILE A 124 -24.88 4.02 1.73
N VAL A 125 -24.75 3.02 0.85
CA VAL A 125 -23.48 2.67 0.21
C VAL A 125 -23.61 2.82 -1.30
N GLN A 126 -23.33 4.02 -1.80
CA GLN A 126 -23.20 4.24 -3.24
C GLN A 126 -21.89 3.65 -3.75
N VAL A 127 -21.94 2.38 -4.18
CA VAL A 127 -20.84 1.68 -4.89
C VAL A 127 -20.75 2.15 -6.36
N THR A 128 -21.64 3.03 -6.81
CA THR A 128 -21.66 3.53 -8.18
C THR A 128 -20.67 4.68 -8.35
N TYR A 129 -19.77 4.52 -9.32
CA TYR A 129 -18.69 5.44 -9.59
C TYR A 129 -19.01 6.28 -10.83
N SER A 130 -19.33 7.57 -10.64
CA SER A 130 -19.50 8.51 -11.74
C SER A 130 -18.98 9.90 -11.35
N GLY A 131 -18.05 10.44 -12.17
CA GLY A 131 -17.92 11.89 -12.39
C GLY A 131 -16.66 12.61 -11.90
N ARG A 132 -15.72 12.75 -12.84
CA ARG A 132 -14.79 13.85 -13.25
C ARG A 132 -14.36 15.04 -12.34
N GLU A 133 -13.07 15.40 -12.55
CA GLU A 133 -12.30 16.68 -12.53
C GLU A 133 -11.15 16.95 -11.49
N VAL A 134 -9.90 16.69 -11.96
CA VAL A 134 -8.55 17.35 -11.94
C VAL A 134 -7.81 17.95 -10.67
N TRP A 135 -6.46 17.84 -10.77
CA TRP A 135 -5.28 18.62 -10.27
C TRP A 135 -4.53 18.26 -8.95
N MET A 136 -3.24 17.86 -9.09
CA MET A 136 -2.04 18.65 -8.67
C MET A 136 -0.70 17.85 -8.70
N SER A 137 0.33 18.40 -9.37
CA SER A 137 1.73 17.94 -9.35
C SER A 137 2.71 19.12 -9.47
N VAL A 138 2.90 19.94 -8.42
CA VAL A 138 3.98 20.98 -8.40
C VAL A 138 4.60 21.19 -7.00
N ILE A 139 3.87 20.93 -5.90
CA ILE A 139 4.29 21.41 -4.56
C ILE A 139 5.42 20.59 -3.90
N MET A 140 5.70 19.36 -4.35
CA MET A 140 6.69 18.49 -3.69
C MET A 140 8.15 18.71 -4.13
N ILE A 141 8.37 19.39 -5.27
CA ILE A 141 9.72 19.62 -5.82
C ILE A 141 10.53 20.58 -4.93
N LEU A 142 9.87 21.58 -4.34
CA LEU A 142 10.51 22.54 -3.43
C LEU A 142 10.92 21.92 -2.08
N PHE A 143 10.22 20.88 -1.61
CA PHE A 143 10.45 20.30 -0.27
C PHE A 143 11.64 19.34 -0.23
N ALA A 144 11.82 18.54 -1.29
CA ALA A 144 12.94 17.60 -1.40
C ALA A 144 14.30 18.31 -1.51
N VAL A 145 14.33 19.47 -2.16
CA VAL A 145 15.55 20.30 -2.29
C VAL A 145 15.94 20.93 -0.95
N ILE A 146 14.97 21.29 -0.10
CA ILE A 146 15.24 21.91 1.21
C ILE A 146 15.70 20.88 2.25
N SER A 147 15.13 19.66 2.24
CA SER A 147 15.48 18.63 3.23
C SER A 147 16.85 17.98 3.03
N ALA A 148 17.42 18.05 1.82
CA ALA A 148 18.74 17.48 1.52
C ALA A 148 19.91 18.35 2.02
N CYS A 149 19.64 19.60 2.43
CA CYS A 149 20.68 20.58 2.78
C CYS A 149 20.67 21.00 4.26
N LEU A 150 19.82 20.41 5.12
CA LEU A 150 19.64 20.89 6.50
C LEU A 150 20.26 19.97 7.57
N PRO A 151 20.97 20.53 8.57
CA PRO A 151 21.55 19.77 9.68
C PRO A 151 20.49 19.15 10.61
N VAL A 152 20.86 18.03 11.25
CA VAL A 152 20.01 17.14 12.08
C VAL A 152 19.17 17.86 13.14
N HIS A 153 19.64 18.99 13.69
CA HIS A 153 18.88 19.77 14.68
C HIS A 153 17.60 20.42 14.12
N GLN A 154 17.46 20.55 12.79
CA GLN A 154 16.26 21.05 12.12
C GLN A 154 15.31 19.93 11.64
N MET A 155 15.61 18.66 11.92
CA MET A 155 14.69 17.55 11.57
C MET A 155 13.39 17.56 12.39
N CYS A 156 13.40 18.13 13.61
CA CYS A 156 12.21 18.27 14.44
C CYS A 156 11.16 19.24 13.86
N SER A 157 11.60 20.30 13.18
CA SER A 157 10.70 21.21 12.45
C SER A 157 10.21 20.57 11.15
N LEU A 158 11.02 19.70 10.51
CA LEU A 158 10.61 18.90 9.36
C LEU A 158 9.58 17.83 9.70
N GLU A 159 9.58 17.19 10.87
CA GLU A 159 8.53 16.23 11.28
C GLU A 159 7.19 16.93 11.55
N ALA A 160 7.21 18.12 12.18
CA ALA A 160 6.01 18.93 12.39
C ALA A 160 5.50 19.55 11.08
N LEU A 161 6.39 20.00 10.20
CA LEU A 161 6.09 20.52 8.88
C LEU A 161 5.68 19.39 7.91
N TYR A 162 6.24 18.20 8.04
CA TYR A 162 5.81 16.97 7.36
C TYR A 162 4.44 16.55 7.88
N ILE A 163 4.20 16.41 9.18
CA ILE A 163 2.87 16.09 9.70
C ILE A 163 1.87 17.18 9.27
N SER A 164 2.26 18.45 9.18
CA SER A 164 1.41 19.56 8.71
C SER A 164 1.17 19.56 7.20
N LEU A 165 2.19 19.34 6.37
CA LEU A 165 2.12 19.28 4.91
C LEU A 165 1.58 17.95 4.41
N TYR A 166 2.01 16.83 4.97
CA TYR A 166 1.36 15.54 4.87
C TYR A 166 -0.08 15.65 5.33
N ARG A 167 -0.42 16.33 6.45
CA ARG A 167 -1.84 16.58 6.80
C ARG A 167 -2.58 17.43 5.77
N ARG A 168 -1.90 18.41 5.14
CA ARG A 168 -2.46 19.31 4.11
C ARG A 168 -2.50 18.72 2.70
N VAL A 169 -1.70 17.72 2.36
CA VAL A 169 -1.54 17.15 1.01
C VAL A 169 -2.03 15.69 0.96
N GLU A 170 -1.97 14.94 2.07
CA GLU A 170 -2.45 13.55 2.22
C GLU A 170 -3.21 13.23 3.53
N GLY A 171 -3.36 14.17 4.47
CA GLY A 171 -4.03 13.94 5.74
C GLY A 171 -5.53 13.92 5.62
N PRO A 172 -6.19 13.51 6.71
CA PRO A 172 -6.76 12.19 6.85
C PRO A 172 -7.86 11.94 5.79
N ARG A 173 -7.50 11.93 4.51
CA ARG A 173 -8.42 11.87 3.35
C ARG A 173 -9.09 10.51 3.15
N THR A 174 -8.94 9.62 4.13
CA THR A 174 -9.31 8.21 4.03
C THR A 174 -10.34 7.79 5.09
N LEU A 175 -10.84 8.74 5.91
CA LEU A 175 -11.89 8.52 6.90
C LEU A 175 -13.19 7.92 6.32
N GLN A 176 -13.44 8.11 5.02
CA GLN A 176 -14.77 7.94 4.43
C GLN A 176 -15.02 6.63 3.71
N ILE A 177 -14.06 5.71 3.72
CA ILE A 177 -14.30 4.37 3.15
C ILE A 177 -15.06 3.51 4.15
N CYS A 178 -14.93 3.84 5.44
CA CYS A 178 -15.59 3.13 6.52
C CYS A 178 -16.99 3.65 6.82
N LEU A 179 -17.22 4.97 6.89
CA LEU A 179 -18.51 5.51 7.34
C LEU A 179 -19.30 6.17 6.21
N PRO A 180 -20.57 5.79 5.99
CA PRO A 180 -21.49 6.51 5.12
C PRO A 180 -21.72 7.95 5.63
N PRO A 181 -21.34 9.01 4.89
CA PRO A 181 -21.36 10.39 5.38
C PRO A 181 -22.78 11.00 5.49
N ARG A 182 -23.80 10.33 4.93
CA ARG A 182 -25.18 10.82 4.86
C ARG A 182 -26.09 10.22 5.95
N LEU A 183 -25.56 9.37 6.81
CA LEU A 183 -26.30 8.89 7.97
C LEU A 183 -26.40 10.02 8.99
N GLU A 184 -27.60 10.20 9.55
CA GLU A 184 -27.87 11.19 10.61
C GLU A 184 -27.02 10.92 11.86
N HIS A 185 -26.79 9.63 12.16
CA HIS A 185 -25.93 9.19 13.24
C HIS A 185 -24.82 8.28 12.72
N ALA A 186 -23.61 8.46 13.26
CA ALA A 186 -22.45 7.65 12.92
C ALA A 186 -22.50 6.28 13.61
N THR A 187 -23.43 5.41 13.20
CA THR A 187 -23.69 4.10 13.85
C THR A 187 -23.43 2.89 12.95
N CYS A 188 -22.99 3.10 11.71
CA CYS A 188 -22.70 2.04 10.75
C CYS A 188 -21.35 2.25 10.09
N ALA A 189 -20.54 1.19 9.99
CA ALA A 189 -19.23 1.20 9.35
C ALA A 189 -19.01 -0.02 8.42
N CYS A 190 -18.47 0.23 7.23
CA CYS A 190 -18.00 -0.75 6.26
C CYS A 190 -16.51 -1.06 6.50
N ILE A 191 -16.22 -2.24 7.06
CA ILE A 191 -14.85 -2.69 7.29
C ILE A 191 -14.38 -3.54 6.10
N GLY A 192 -13.17 -3.28 5.63
CA GLY A 192 -12.54 -4.06 4.56
C GLY A 192 -12.98 -3.76 3.14
N PHE A 193 -13.73 -2.68 2.92
CA PHE A 193 -14.11 -2.18 1.59
C PHE A 193 -12.92 -1.45 0.92
N MET A 194 -11.75 -2.09 0.87
CA MET A 194 -10.53 -1.52 0.30
C MET A 194 -9.61 -2.62 -0.22
N MET A 195 -8.77 -2.26 -1.19
CA MET A 195 -7.62 -3.02 -1.64
C MET A 195 -6.34 -2.26 -1.28
N THR A 196 -5.29 -2.97 -0.92
CA THR A 196 -3.97 -2.38 -0.65
C THR A 196 -2.86 -3.32 -1.13
N ILE A 197 -1.64 -2.80 -1.27
CA ILE A 197 -0.46 -3.66 -1.46
C ILE A 197 -0.04 -4.18 -0.08
N GLY A 198 0.03 -5.50 0.06
CA GLY A 198 0.43 -6.18 1.30
C GLY A 198 -0.75 -6.70 2.10
N ALA A 199 -0.56 -6.81 3.41
CA ALA A 199 -1.53 -7.42 4.31
C ALA A 199 -2.74 -6.50 4.56
N HIS A 200 -3.95 -7.03 4.36
CA HIS A 200 -5.21 -6.33 4.61
C HIS A 200 -5.61 -6.31 6.09
N GLY A 201 -5.36 -7.40 6.82
CA GLY A 201 -5.75 -7.57 8.22
C GLY A 201 -5.38 -6.40 9.15
N PRO A 202 -4.15 -5.86 9.09
CA PRO A 202 -3.75 -4.70 9.91
C PRO A 202 -4.60 -3.44 9.65
N ALA A 203 -4.95 -3.21 8.38
CA ALA A 203 -5.84 -2.10 8.03
C ALA A 203 -7.25 -2.34 8.59
N PHE A 204 -7.77 -3.56 8.47
CA PHE A 204 -9.12 -3.91 8.95
C PHE A 204 -9.22 -3.82 10.48
N GLU A 205 -8.16 -4.22 11.19
CA GLU A 205 -8.04 -4.05 12.64
C GLU A 205 -8.15 -2.57 13.02
N LEU A 206 -7.37 -1.69 12.37
CA LEU A 206 -7.40 -0.26 12.65
C LEU A 206 -8.71 0.40 12.25
N GLN A 207 -9.32 -0.01 11.14
CA GLN A 207 -10.67 0.44 10.75
C GLN A 207 -11.68 0.11 11.84
N SER A 208 -11.63 -1.11 12.36
CA SER A 208 -12.54 -1.58 13.42
C SER A 208 -12.32 -0.83 14.73
N ARG A 209 -11.05 -0.67 15.15
CA ARG A 209 -10.69 0.09 16.37
C ARG A 209 -11.19 1.54 16.27
N TRP A 210 -10.96 2.18 15.13
CA TRP A 210 -11.41 3.55 14.91
C TRP A 210 -12.94 3.68 14.87
N ALA A 211 -13.63 2.80 14.14
CA ALA A 211 -15.09 2.82 14.05
C ALA A 211 -15.75 2.68 15.44
N VAL A 212 -15.23 1.79 16.29
CA VAL A 212 -15.74 1.63 17.67
C VAL A 212 -15.51 2.90 18.50
N GLN A 213 -14.37 3.60 18.34
CA GLN A 213 -14.17 4.88 19.05
C GLN A 213 -15.15 5.96 18.58
N VAL A 214 -15.51 5.98 17.30
CA VAL A 214 -16.55 6.87 16.76
C VAL A 214 -17.91 6.52 17.37
N PHE A 215 -18.28 5.24 17.39
CA PHE A 215 -19.56 4.77 17.94
C PHE A 215 -19.70 5.08 19.44
N LYS A 216 -18.59 5.07 20.18
CA LYS A 216 -18.54 5.46 21.59
C LYS A 216 -18.54 6.98 21.82
N GLY A 217 -18.45 7.80 20.77
CA GLY A 217 -18.34 9.26 20.88
C GLY A 217 -16.94 9.76 21.26
N ASN A 218 -15.92 8.89 21.31
CA ASN A 218 -14.55 9.26 21.67
C ASN A 218 -13.78 9.89 20.50
N CYS A 219 -14.23 9.69 19.28
CA CYS A 219 -13.70 10.33 18.07
C CYS A 219 -14.82 11.08 17.36
N SER A 220 -14.64 12.37 17.11
CA SER A 220 -15.58 13.18 16.34
C SER A 220 -15.29 13.08 14.83
N LEU A 221 -16.36 13.09 14.05
CA LEU A 221 -16.26 13.15 12.59
C LEU A 221 -16.19 14.60 12.11
N PRO A 222 -15.48 14.87 11.00
CA PRO A 222 -15.55 16.16 10.35
C PRO A 222 -16.95 16.44 9.79
N PRO A 223 -17.31 17.71 9.52
CA PRO A 223 -18.60 18.05 8.93
C PRO A 223 -18.85 17.35 7.59
N ILE A 224 -20.11 17.00 7.31
CA ILE A 224 -20.53 16.29 6.08
C ILE A 224 -20.01 16.94 4.78
N PRO A 225 -20.06 18.29 4.60
CA PRO A 225 -19.55 18.91 3.37
C PRO A 225 -18.05 18.65 3.16
N LYS A 226 -17.27 18.67 4.24
CA LYS A 226 -15.83 18.34 4.21
C LYS A 226 -15.63 16.87 3.84
N MET A 227 -16.45 15.98 4.42
CA MET A 227 -16.38 14.57 4.09
C MET A 227 -16.68 14.30 2.61
N LEU A 228 -17.76 14.85 2.08
CA LEU A 228 -18.12 14.68 0.68
C LEU A 228 -17.07 15.29 -0.26
N GLY A 229 -16.45 16.41 0.12
CA GLY A 229 -15.35 17.03 -0.62
C GLY A 229 -14.13 16.12 -0.73
N GLU A 230 -13.73 15.49 0.38
CA GLU A 230 -12.62 14.53 0.42
C GLU A 230 -12.92 13.28 -0.43
N ILE A 231 -14.14 12.71 -0.33
CA ILE A 231 -14.57 11.58 -1.19
C ILE A 231 -14.41 11.93 -2.67
N ARG A 232 -14.92 13.10 -3.11
CA ARG A 232 -14.82 13.53 -4.51
C ARG A 232 -13.37 13.67 -4.95
N PHE A 233 -12.54 14.32 -4.14
CA PHE A 233 -11.13 14.51 -4.44
C PHE A 233 -10.37 13.17 -4.59
N VAL A 234 -10.56 12.24 -3.64
CA VAL A 234 -9.89 10.92 -3.68
C VAL A 234 -10.37 10.10 -4.87
N ARG A 235 -11.69 10.07 -5.13
CA ARG A 235 -12.26 9.37 -6.29
C ARG A 235 -11.64 9.86 -7.60
N GLN A 236 -11.44 11.18 -7.73
CA GLN A 236 -10.89 11.76 -8.93
C GLN A 236 -9.40 11.52 -9.08
N MET A 237 -8.64 11.63 -7.99
CA MET A 237 -7.21 11.31 -7.98
C MET A 237 -6.97 9.86 -8.42
N ILE A 238 -7.75 8.92 -7.88
CA ILE A 238 -7.69 7.49 -8.25
C ILE A 238 -8.04 7.31 -9.72
N TYR A 239 -9.10 7.96 -10.22
CA TYR A 239 -9.47 7.86 -11.62
C TYR A 239 -8.36 8.40 -12.55
N ASN A 240 -7.77 9.55 -12.22
CA ASN A 240 -6.66 10.11 -12.99
C ASN A 240 -5.45 9.18 -13.00
N ARG A 241 -5.17 8.51 -11.87
CA ARG A 241 -4.04 7.59 -11.71
C ARG A 241 -4.25 6.26 -12.44
N TYR A 242 -5.40 5.61 -12.22
CA TYR A 242 -5.67 4.24 -12.67
C TYR A 242 -6.61 4.15 -13.87
N GLY A 243 -7.18 5.25 -14.35
CA GLY A 243 -8.16 5.30 -15.44
C GLY A 243 -9.45 4.54 -15.16
N LYS A 244 -9.67 4.15 -13.90
CA LYS A 244 -10.86 3.47 -13.39
C LYS A 244 -11.01 3.81 -11.92
N HIS A 245 -12.24 3.80 -11.42
CA HIS A 245 -12.47 3.94 -10.00
C HIS A 245 -12.25 2.59 -9.31
N ILE A 246 -11.15 2.51 -8.56
CA ILE A 246 -10.79 1.37 -7.70
C ILE A 246 -10.58 1.87 -6.28
N ILE A 247 -10.89 1.07 -5.26
CA ILE A 247 -10.57 1.44 -3.88
C ILE A 247 -9.18 0.92 -3.55
N PHE A 248 -8.15 1.54 -4.13
CA PHE A 248 -6.77 1.18 -3.87
C PHE A 248 -6.14 2.19 -2.91
N ILE A 249 -5.68 1.72 -1.75
CA ILE A 249 -5.19 2.58 -0.67
C ILE A 249 -3.75 2.21 -0.33
N PRO A 250 -2.83 3.18 -0.20
CA PRO A 250 -1.50 2.91 0.32
C PRO A 250 -1.56 2.45 1.79
N PRO A 251 -0.91 1.33 2.14
CA PRO A 251 -1.17 0.63 3.41
C PRO A 251 -0.75 1.47 4.64
N ILE A 252 0.50 1.93 4.67
CA ILE A 252 1.08 2.60 5.85
C ILE A 252 0.48 3.99 6.09
N PRO A 253 0.42 4.90 5.09
CA PRO A 253 -0.35 6.14 5.18
C PRO A 253 -1.74 6.01 5.81
N TYR A 254 -2.50 5.01 5.35
CA TYR A 254 -3.86 4.82 5.79
C TYR A 254 -3.95 4.35 7.23
N GLN A 255 -3.13 3.33 7.56
CA GLN A 255 -3.04 2.80 8.91
C GLN A 255 -2.56 3.89 9.89
N ASP A 256 -1.55 4.68 9.53
CA ASP A 256 -1.05 5.79 10.34
C ASP A 256 -2.15 6.87 10.55
N SER A 257 -2.95 7.16 9.52
CA SER A 257 -4.07 8.11 9.63
C SER A 257 -5.18 7.64 10.57
N LEU A 258 -5.56 6.36 10.52
CA LEU A 258 -6.53 5.77 11.45
C LEU A 258 -5.97 5.72 12.87
N ALA A 259 -4.72 5.27 13.02
CA ALA A 259 -4.06 5.18 14.30
C ALA A 259 -3.90 6.56 14.97
N ALA A 260 -3.62 7.62 14.20
CA ALA A 260 -3.51 8.97 14.72
C ALA A 260 -4.82 9.47 15.35
N GLN A 261 -5.97 9.16 14.74
CA GLN A 261 -7.28 9.60 15.22
C GLN A 261 -7.67 8.96 16.56
N ILE A 262 -7.20 7.73 16.80
CA ILE A 262 -7.42 7.03 18.07
C ILE A 262 -6.24 7.18 19.04
N GLY A 263 -5.22 8.01 18.72
CA GLY A 263 -4.03 8.18 19.55
C GLY A 263 -3.11 6.94 19.65
N ALA A 264 -3.24 5.98 18.73
CA ALA A 264 -2.43 4.76 18.67
C ALA A 264 -1.23 4.85 17.73
N LEU A 265 -1.02 6.00 17.06
CA LEU A 265 0.15 6.22 16.21
C LEU A 265 1.41 6.40 17.08
N PRO A 266 2.45 5.56 16.94
CA PRO A 266 3.71 5.75 17.66
C PRO A 266 4.42 7.02 17.15
N SER A 267 4.65 7.98 18.05
CA SER A 267 5.34 9.23 17.72
C SER A 267 6.85 9.03 17.67
N PHE A 268 7.48 9.31 16.53
CA PHE A 268 8.93 9.24 16.38
C PHE A 268 9.62 10.20 17.36
N LYS A 269 9.21 11.47 17.41
CA LYS A 269 9.73 12.45 18.39
C LYS A 269 9.70 11.93 19.83
N ARG A 270 8.59 11.34 20.27
CA ARG A 270 8.49 10.80 21.65
C ARG A 270 9.55 9.74 21.91
N TYR A 271 9.63 8.75 21.03
CA TYR A 271 10.57 7.65 21.19
C TYR A 271 12.02 8.08 20.97
N LEU A 272 12.29 9.08 20.14
CA LEU A 272 13.65 9.58 19.90
C LEU A 272 14.33 10.02 21.20
N PHE A 273 13.57 10.54 22.18
CA PHE A 273 14.11 10.97 23.48
C PHE A 273 13.99 9.91 24.59
N THR A 274 13.06 8.96 24.50
CA THR A 274 12.87 7.95 25.57
C THR A 274 13.53 6.59 25.26
N ASP A 275 13.52 6.18 23.98
CA ASP A 275 14.08 4.93 23.47
C ASP A 275 14.47 5.14 21.99
N PRO A 276 15.66 5.74 21.73
CA PRO A 276 16.09 6.05 20.37
C PRO A 276 16.14 4.81 19.47
N ALA A 277 16.55 3.66 20.01
CA ALA A 277 16.64 2.42 19.27
C ALA A 277 15.26 2.00 18.74
N LEU A 278 14.22 2.07 19.57
CA LEU A 278 12.84 1.81 19.16
C LEU A 278 12.33 2.86 18.16
N ALA A 279 12.70 4.14 18.32
CA ALA A 279 12.33 5.21 17.38
C ALA A 279 12.84 4.90 15.96
N PHE A 280 14.13 4.58 15.82
CA PHE A 280 14.73 4.20 14.54
C PHE A 280 14.11 2.90 14.01
N ARG A 281 13.80 1.93 14.87
CA ARG A 281 13.16 0.67 14.45
C ARG A 281 11.75 0.87 13.88
N ILE A 282 10.97 1.82 14.43
CA ILE A 282 9.62 2.17 13.97
C ILE A 282 9.63 2.89 12.62
N LEU A 283 10.64 3.74 12.38
CA LEU A 283 10.76 4.56 11.18
C LEU A 283 11.42 3.82 10.01
N PHE A 284 12.58 3.21 10.26
CA PHE A 284 13.44 2.62 9.22
C PHE A 284 13.24 1.11 9.04
N GLY A 285 12.72 0.43 10.05
CA GLY A 285 12.42 -0.99 9.95
C GLY A 285 11.02 -1.27 9.36
N PRO A 286 10.67 -2.55 9.16
CA PRO A 286 9.32 -2.93 8.75
C PRO A 286 8.25 -2.35 9.67
N ALA A 287 7.22 -1.75 9.09
CA ALA A 287 6.08 -1.17 9.78
C ALA A 287 5.11 -2.29 10.20
N LEU A 288 5.46 -2.99 11.28
CA LEU A 288 4.67 -4.12 11.77
C LEU A 288 3.38 -3.64 12.47
N PRO A 289 2.28 -4.40 12.37
CA PRO A 289 0.99 -4.03 12.98
C PRO A 289 1.07 -3.83 14.50
N CYS A 290 1.93 -4.59 15.18
CA CYS A 290 2.14 -4.45 16.63
C CYS A 290 2.64 -3.05 17.03
N SER A 291 3.24 -2.28 16.12
CA SER A 291 3.63 -0.89 16.39
C SER A 291 2.43 0.00 16.74
N TYR A 292 1.23 -0.30 16.25
CA TYR A 292 -0.03 0.39 16.58
C TYR A 292 -0.65 -0.07 17.91
N ARG A 293 0.05 -0.92 18.67
CA ARG A 293 -0.31 -1.40 20.01
C ARG A 293 0.71 -0.96 21.07
N LEU A 294 1.67 -0.10 20.71
CA LEU A 294 2.63 0.47 21.66
C LEU A 294 2.02 1.57 22.54
N VAL A 295 1.10 2.35 21.98
CA VAL A 295 0.45 3.50 22.62
C VAL A 295 -1.04 3.55 22.25
N GLY A 296 -1.77 4.46 22.89
CA GLY A 296 -3.19 4.66 22.66
C GLY A 296 -4.05 3.61 23.36
N PRO A 297 -5.32 3.47 22.95
CA PRO A 297 -6.27 2.58 23.60
C PRO A 297 -5.93 1.10 23.32
N HIS A 298 -6.00 0.28 24.37
CA HIS A 298 -5.74 -1.16 24.36
C HIS A 298 -4.32 -1.53 23.89
N PRO A 299 -3.26 -0.99 24.55
CA PRO A 299 -1.88 -1.35 24.22
C PRO A 299 -1.59 -2.81 24.59
N TRP A 300 -0.65 -3.42 23.88
CA TRP A 300 -0.21 -4.79 24.15
C TRP A 300 1.19 -4.78 24.72
N LYS A 301 1.36 -5.28 25.96
CA LYS A 301 2.67 -5.32 26.64
C LYS A 301 3.75 -6.05 25.82
N GLY A 302 3.37 -7.05 25.03
CA GLY A 302 4.27 -7.81 24.15
C GLY A 302 4.62 -7.12 22.83
N ALA A 303 4.10 -5.93 22.52
CA ALA A 303 4.20 -5.31 21.19
C ALA A 303 5.65 -5.00 20.75
N VAL A 304 6.56 -4.77 21.70
CA VAL A 304 7.97 -4.44 21.42
C VAL A 304 8.76 -5.66 20.93
N ALA A 305 8.51 -6.85 21.50
CA ALA A 305 9.31 -8.03 21.20
C ALA A 305 9.28 -8.43 19.71
N PRO A 306 8.11 -8.47 19.02
CA PRO A 306 8.06 -8.74 17.58
C PRO A 306 8.76 -7.70 16.71
N LEU A 307 8.90 -6.44 17.16
CA LEU A 307 9.63 -5.42 16.40
C LEU A 307 11.11 -5.82 16.31
N TRP A 308 11.70 -6.35 17.38
CA TRP A 308 13.09 -6.80 17.36
C TRP A 308 13.25 -8.21 16.78
N GLY A 309 12.29 -9.10 17.06
CA GLY A 309 12.31 -10.52 16.65
C GLY A 309 11.84 -10.81 15.23
N SER A 310 11.31 -9.84 14.49
CA SER A 310 10.80 -10.10 13.13
C SER A 310 11.84 -10.66 12.18
N GLY A 311 13.13 -10.35 12.38
CA GLY A 311 14.21 -10.91 11.57
C GLY A 311 14.36 -12.43 11.75
N THR A 312 14.36 -12.89 13.00
CA THR A 312 14.55 -14.28 13.36
C THR A 312 13.32 -15.12 13.03
N SER A 313 12.11 -14.65 13.35
CA SER A 313 10.88 -15.38 13.03
C SER A 313 10.62 -15.50 11.51
N THR A 314 11.11 -14.55 10.71
CA THR A 314 10.93 -14.56 9.25
C THR A 314 11.92 -15.48 8.53
N VAL A 315 13.17 -15.56 9.00
CA VAL A 315 14.22 -16.40 8.40
C VAL A 315 14.15 -17.84 8.91
N MET A 316 13.60 -18.05 10.12
CA MET A 316 13.64 -19.32 10.82
C MET A 316 12.28 -20.05 10.97
N PRO A 317 11.30 -20.00 10.05
CA PRO A 317 10.15 -20.90 10.14
C PRO A 317 10.52 -22.35 9.80
N HIS A 318 11.73 -22.63 9.29
CA HIS A 318 12.09 -23.93 8.70
C HIS A 318 13.30 -24.63 9.34
N GLY A 319 13.80 -24.16 10.50
CA GLY A 319 14.80 -24.91 11.28
C GLY A 319 16.07 -25.31 10.52
N HIS A 320 16.59 -24.45 9.63
CA HIS A 320 17.81 -24.77 8.89
C HIS A 320 19.07 -24.60 9.74
N VAL A 321 20.00 -25.55 9.56
CA VAL A 321 21.36 -25.56 10.10
C VAL A 321 22.14 -24.36 9.54
N THR A 322 22.54 -23.44 10.40
CA THR A 322 23.36 -22.28 10.01
C THR A 322 24.84 -22.65 9.98
N LEU A 323 25.46 -22.70 8.80
CA LEU A 323 26.90 -22.47 8.66
C LEU A 323 27.15 -20.96 8.72
N GLY A 324 27.08 -20.38 9.92
CA GLY A 324 27.41 -18.97 10.20
C GLY A 324 26.36 -17.93 9.77
N SER A 325 25.55 -17.42 10.71
CA SER A 325 24.61 -16.34 10.42
C SER A 325 25.22 -14.96 10.66
N ARG A 326 25.27 -14.10 9.63
CA ARG A 326 25.36 -12.64 9.78
C ARG A 326 23.95 -12.05 9.72
N ASN A 327 23.56 -11.30 10.75
CA ASN A 327 22.24 -10.67 10.86
C ASN A 327 22.30 -9.22 10.33
N PRO A 328 21.79 -8.89 9.12
CA PRO A 328 22.09 -7.62 8.45
C PRO A 328 21.12 -6.47 8.80
N ILE A 329 20.15 -6.69 9.70
CA ILE A 329 19.01 -5.78 9.91
C ILE A 329 19.42 -4.42 10.50
N ILE A 330 20.58 -4.31 11.15
CA ILE A 330 21.08 -3.02 11.66
C ILE A 330 22.21 -2.47 10.77
N GLY A 331 23.05 -3.34 10.20
CA GLY A 331 24.22 -2.91 9.41
C GLY A 331 23.89 -2.41 8.00
N HIS A 332 22.81 -2.86 7.36
CA HIS A 332 22.59 -2.53 5.94
C HIS A 332 21.97 -1.15 5.70
N CYS A 333 21.33 -0.54 6.71
CA CYS A 333 20.76 0.81 6.62
C CYS A 333 21.75 1.91 6.99
N LEU A 334 22.66 1.68 7.96
CA LEU A 334 23.70 2.67 8.28
C LEU A 334 24.75 2.79 7.16
N CYS A 335 25.16 1.69 6.54
CA CYS A 335 26.20 1.73 5.50
C CYS A 335 25.75 2.25 4.12
N LYS A 336 24.44 2.40 3.85
CA LYS A 336 23.93 2.99 2.60
C LYS A 336 23.43 4.43 2.73
N LEU A 337 23.37 4.96 3.95
CA LEU A 337 23.17 6.40 4.20
C LEU A 337 24.49 7.19 4.24
N LEU A 338 25.63 6.50 4.30
CA LEU A 338 26.99 7.07 4.34
C LEU A 338 27.81 6.85 3.05
N TYR A 339 27.19 6.28 2.02
CA TYR A 339 27.77 6.16 0.68
C TYR A 339 26.77 6.67 -0.36
N PHE A 340 26.53 7.97 -0.32
CA PHE A 340 26.34 8.86 -1.48
C PHE A 340 26.70 10.27 -1.07
#